data_AF-A0A0K0G524-F1
#
_entry.id   AF-A0A0K0G524-F1
#
_cell.length_a   1.000
_cell.length_b   1.000
_cell.length_c   1.000
_cell.angle_alpha   90.00
_cell.angle_beta   90.00
_cell.angle_gamma   90.00
#
_symmetry.space_group_name_H-M   'P 1'
#
loop_
_entity.id
_entity.type
_entity.pdbx_description
1 polymer ?
#
loop_
_entity_poly.entity_id
_entity_poly.type
_entity_poly.pdbx_seq_one_letter_code
_entity_poly.pdbx_strand_id
1 'polypeptide(L)'
;MSSLFSSMDCNLYEAEGKHIFDNELIASCENIQKNMLLLTEKLENCVFAIIDNNFNSVDIRSSFQDVILALMYQIDEEVNIINNKVKIAIDSCNVKDDRLNFLLTIHKYQQAMSVIVKELSERVGESIEKTLDLKIRGICNVTIEKNVIVKMAQLRKEISKPIMSFGPRTRKII
;
A
#
# COMPACT_ATOMS: atom_id res chain seq x y z
N MET A 1 -26.56 -41.12 26.32
CA MET A 1 -26.91 -40.26 25.17
C MET A 1 -27.22 -38.90 25.78
N SER A 2 -26.37 -37.88 25.71
CA SER A 2 -26.07 -37.09 24.51
C SER A 2 -24.80 -36.25 24.76
N SER A 3 -23.72 -36.46 24.00
CA SER A 3 -22.54 -35.57 24.02
C SER A 3 -21.89 -35.37 22.65
N LEU A 4 -22.58 -35.75 21.57
CA LEU A 4 -22.03 -35.71 20.20
C LEU A 4 -22.40 -34.44 19.42
N PHE A 5 -23.28 -33.57 19.93
CA PHE A 5 -23.72 -32.36 19.22
C PHE A 5 -22.84 -31.11 19.44
N SER A 6 -21.89 -31.12 20.38
CA SER A 6 -21.12 -29.90 20.72
C SER A 6 -19.86 -29.67 19.88
N SER A 7 -19.32 -30.70 19.19
CA SER A 7 -18.02 -30.57 18.50
C SER A 7 -18.13 -30.18 17.03
N MET A 8 -19.29 -30.44 16.39
CA MET A 8 -19.51 -30.09 14.98
C MET A 8 -19.83 -28.60 14.81
N ASP A 9 -20.66 -28.05 15.68
CA ASP A 9 -21.05 -26.63 15.61
C ASP A 9 -19.88 -25.70 15.94
N CYS A 10 -19.03 -26.01 16.93
CA CYS A 10 -17.82 -25.23 17.21
C CYS A 10 -16.85 -25.17 16.02
N ASN A 11 -16.65 -26.30 15.33
CA ASN A 11 -15.77 -26.33 14.16
C ASN A 11 -16.33 -25.55 12.96
N LEU A 12 -17.66 -25.50 12.81
CA LEU A 12 -18.32 -24.68 11.79
C LEU A 12 -18.20 -23.19 12.08
N TYR A 13 -18.43 -22.76 13.32
CA TYR A 13 -18.24 -21.35 13.73
C TYR A 13 -16.78 -20.91 13.63
N GLU A 14 -15.81 -21.78 13.95
CA GLU A 14 -14.40 -21.48 13.74
C GLU A 14 -14.02 -21.40 12.25
N ALA A 15 -14.58 -22.27 11.40
CA ALA A 15 -14.33 -22.25 9.96
C ALA A 15 -14.97 -21.01 9.29
N GLU A 16 -16.20 -20.66 9.66
CA GLU A 16 -16.88 -19.45 9.20
C GLU A 16 -16.16 -18.19 9.69
N GLY A 17 -15.75 -18.13 10.96
CA GLY A 17 -14.98 -17.01 11.51
C GLY A 17 -13.63 -16.82 10.83
N LYS A 18 -12.94 -17.91 10.47
CA LYS A 18 -11.68 -17.86 9.70
C LYS A 18 -11.89 -17.32 8.29
N HIS A 19 -12.94 -17.76 7.60
CA HIS A 19 -13.29 -17.24 6.27
C HIS A 19 -13.66 -15.76 6.29
N ILE A 20 -14.39 -15.31 7.32
CA ILE A 20 -14.73 -13.89 7.49
C ILE A 20 -13.46 -13.05 7.66
N PHE A 21 -12.55 -13.47 8.54
CA PHE A 21 -11.28 -12.77 8.76
C PHE A 21 -10.41 -12.71 7.48
N ASP A 22 -10.31 -13.81 6.75
CA ASP A 22 -9.49 -13.87 5.53
C ASP A 22 -10.07 -12.95 4.44
N ASN A 23 -11.40 -12.88 4.31
CA ASN A 23 -12.07 -11.93 3.41
C ASN A 23 -11.87 -10.47 3.84
N GLU A 24 -11.94 -10.17 5.15
CA GLU A 24 -11.65 -8.84 5.68
C GLU A 24 -10.21 -8.40 5.40
N LEU A 25 -9.24 -9.32 5.51
CA LEU A 25 -7.85 -9.05 5.18
C LEU A 25 -7.67 -8.73 3.70
N ILE A 26 -8.30 -9.49 2.80
CA ILE A 26 -8.26 -9.24 1.36
C ILE A 26 -8.85 -7.87 1.05
N ALA A 27 -10.06 -7.58 1.55
CA ALA A 27 -10.72 -6.29 1.34
C ALA A 27 -9.86 -5.12 1.84
N SER A 28 -9.22 -5.27 3.01
CA SER A 28 -8.31 -4.25 3.54
C SER A 28 -7.08 -4.05 2.65
N CYS A 29 -6.51 -5.14 2.12
CA CYS A 29 -5.38 -5.07 1.20
C CYS A 29 -5.76 -4.40 -0.13
N GLU A 30 -6.93 -4.71 -0.67
CA GLU A 30 -7.48 -4.09 -1.88
C GLU A 30 -7.72 -2.59 -1.68
N ASN A 31 -8.22 -2.19 -0.50
CA ASN A 31 -8.37 -0.78 -0.15
C ASN A 31 -7.03 -0.03 -0.13
N ILE A 32 -6.01 -0.62 0.50
CA ILE A 32 -4.64 -0.06 0.47
C ILE A 32 -4.15 0.07 -0.97
N GLN A 33 -4.33 -0.96 -1.80
CA GLN A 33 -3.90 -0.94 -3.20
C GLN A 33 -4.56 0.21 -3.97
N LYS A 34 -5.87 0.38 -3.79
CA LYS A 34 -6.65 1.46 -4.40
C LYS A 34 -6.15 2.82 -3.93
N ASN A 35 -5.95 3.00 -2.63
CA ASN A 35 -5.45 4.26 -2.07
C ASN A 35 -4.03 4.58 -2.56
N MET A 36 -3.17 3.56 -2.71
CA MET A 36 -1.83 3.70 -3.28
C MET A 36 -1.84 4.13 -4.75
N LEU A 37 -2.78 3.59 -5.55
CA LEU A 37 -2.96 4.02 -6.93
C LEU A 37 -3.45 5.47 -7.00
N LEU A 38 -4.41 5.85 -6.16
CA LEU A 38 -4.92 7.22 -6.06
C LEU A 38 -3.81 8.20 -5.64
N LEU A 39 -2.98 7.81 -4.66
CA LEU A 39 -1.83 8.60 -4.22
C LEU A 39 -0.86 8.82 -5.39
N THR A 40 -0.55 7.77 -6.13
CA THR A 40 0.36 7.84 -7.28
C THR A 40 -0.20 8.76 -8.37
N GLU A 41 -1.49 8.69 -8.66
CA GLU A 41 -2.17 9.56 -9.62
C GLU A 41 -2.10 11.04 -9.18
N LYS A 42 -2.34 11.33 -7.90
CA LYS A 42 -2.24 12.70 -7.37
C LYS A 42 -0.81 13.23 -7.44
N LEU A 43 0.19 12.41 -7.12
CA LEU A 43 1.60 12.76 -7.26
C LEU A 43 1.98 13.03 -8.72
N GLU A 44 1.52 12.19 -9.65
CA GLU A 44 1.71 12.39 -11.09
C GLU A 44 1.13 13.74 -11.55
N ASN A 45 -0.10 14.06 -11.14
CA ASN A 45 -0.74 15.33 -11.47
C ASN A 45 0.05 16.54 -10.94
N CYS A 46 0.58 16.45 -9.72
CA CYS A 46 1.46 17.50 -9.18
C CYS A 46 2.75 17.64 -10.00
N VAL A 47 3.39 16.52 -10.36
CA VAL A 47 4.61 16.52 -11.19
C VAL A 47 4.34 17.15 -12.55
N PHE A 48 3.25 16.78 -13.23
CA PHE A 48 2.88 17.36 -14.52
C PHE A 48 2.57 18.85 -14.41
N ALA A 49 1.82 19.27 -13.38
CA ALA A 49 1.53 20.68 -13.15
C ALA A 49 2.80 21.51 -12.92
N ILE A 50 3.81 20.95 -12.24
CA ILE A 50 5.13 21.58 -12.04
C ILE A 50 5.90 21.70 -13.36
N ILE A 51 5.86 20.66 -14.19
CA ILE A 51 6.58 20.60 -15.48
C ILE A 51 5.95 21.57 -16.49
N ASP A 52 4.63 21.60 -16.57
CA ASP A 52 3.88 22.40 -17.54
C ASP A 52 3.96 23.90 -17.24
N ASN A 53 4.35 24.31 -16.02
CA ASN A 53 4.41 25.70 -15.55
C ASN A 53 3.09 26.49 -15.71
N ASN A 54 1.98 25.81 -15.95
CA ASN A 54 0.68 26.43 -16.21
C ASN A 54 -0.13 26.70 -14.93
N PHE A 55 0.41 26.31 -13.77
CA PHE A 55 -0.27 26.36 -12.49
C PHE A 55 0.52 27.18 -11.47
N ASN A 56 -0.21 27.84 -10.56
CA ASN A 56 0.37 28.57 -9.43
C ASN A 56 1.03 27.59 -8.46
N SER A 57 2.34 27.76 -8.21
CA SER A 57 3.13 26.89 -7.33
C SER A 57 2.63 26.90 -5.88
N VAL A 58 2.01 28.00 -5.42
CA VAL A 58 1.42 28.09 -4.07
C VAL A 58 0.19 27.18 -3.95
N ASP A 59 -0.66 27.16 -4.97
CA ASP A 59 -1.88 26.34 -4.98
C ASP A 59 -1.52 24.84 -5.08
N ILE A 60 -0.51 24.49 -5.89
CA ILE A 60 0.01 23.12 -5.97
C ILE A 60 0.56 22.69 -4.60
N ARG A 61 1.32 23.54 -3.92
CA ARG A 61 1.87 23.24 -2.59
C ARG A 61 0.77 23.01 -1.57
N SER A 62 -0.24 23.87 -1.54
CA SER A 62 -1.38 23.71 -0.64
C SER A 62 -2.08 22.36 -0.86
N SER A 63 -2.38 22.03 -2.12
CA SER A 63 -2.98 20.73 -2.46
C SER A 63 -2.10 19.54 -2.08
N PHE A 64 -0.78 19.66 -2.26
CA PHE A 64 0.17 18.62 -1.85
C PHE A 64 0.14 18.41 -0.33
N GLN A 65 0.18 19.48 0.45
CA GLN A 65 0.20 19.40 1.91
C GLN A 65 -1.12 18.89 2.49
N ASP A 66 -2.25 19.40 2.00
CA ASP A 66 -3.55 19.06 2.58
C ASP A 66 -4.09 17.70 2.13
N VAL A 67 -3.85 17.33 0.88
CA VAL A 67 -4.48 16.14 0.27
C VAL A 67 -3.50 14.98 0.15
N ILE A 68 -2.29 15.24 -0.37
CA ILE A 68 -1.35 14.16 -0.69
C ILE A 68 -0.68 13.64 0.59
N LEU A 69 -0.21 14.52 1.47
CA LEU A 69 0.38 14.08 2.74
C LEU A 69 -0.65 13.37 3.63
N ALA A 70 -1.87 13.91 3.73
CA ALA A 70 -2.95 13.25 4.48
C ALA A 70 -3.22 11.83 3.98
N LEU A 71 -3.26 11.64 2.65
CA LEU A 71 -3.43 10.31 2.05
C LEU A 71 -2.23 9.39 2.31
N MET A 72 -0.99 9.91 2.30
CA MET A 72 0.20 9.12 2.66
C MET A 72 0.11 8.62 4.11
N TYR A 73 -0.27 9.48 5.05
CA TYR A 73 -0.44 9.10 6.46
C TYR A 73 -1.53 8.05 6.64
N GLN A 74 -2.68 8.24 5.98
CA GLN A 74 -3.78 7.27 6.03
C GLN A 74 -3.34 5.90 5.54
N ILE A 75 -2.60 5.83 4.41
CA ILE A 75 -2.13 4.55 3.88
C ILE A 75 -1.13 3.88 4.84
N ASP A 76 -0.20 4.65 5.41
CA ASP A 76 0.77 4.10 6.37
C ASP A 76 0.06 3.51 7.59
N GLU A 77 -0.97 4.19 8.10
CA GLU A 77 -1.80 3.68 9.19
C GLU A 77 -2.53 2.38 8.79
N GLU A 78 -3.18 2.35 7.63
CA GLU A 78 -3.86 1.16 7.11
C GLU A 78 -2.90 -0.04 6.97
N VAL A 79 -1.69 0.20 6.44
CA VAL A 79 -0.65 -0.83 6.31
C VAL A 79 -0.21 -1.34 7.70
N ASN A 80 -0.04 -0.45 8.68
CA ASN A 80 0.35 -0.83 10.04
C ASN A 80 -0.75 -1.62 10.76
N ILE A 81 -2.02 -1.26 10.58
CA ILE A 81 -3.17 -1.97 11.15
C ILE A 81 -3.21 -3.41 10.66
N ILE A 82 -3.13 -3.62 9.34
CA ILE A 82 -3.15 -4.98 8.79
C ILE A 82 -1.91 -5.76 9.29
N ASN A 83 -0.76 -5.09 9.49
CA ASN A 83 0.48 -5.78 9.85
C ASN A 83 0.37 -6.38 11.25
N ASN A 84 -0.24 -5.62 12.16
CA ASN A 84 -0.55 -6.11 13.50
C ASN A 84 -1.54 -7.28 13.45
N LYS A 85 -2.61 -7.20 12.64
CA LYS A 85 -3.59 -8.29 12.49
C LYS A 85 -2.94 -9.56 11.94
N VAL A 86 -2.15 -9.45 10.88
CA VAL A 86 -1.48 -10.59 10.22
C VAL A 86 -0.44 -11.22 11.13
N LYS A 87 0.34 -10.42 11.86
CA LYS A 87 1.33 -10.93 12.81
C LYS A 87 0.67 -11.79 13.90
N ILE A 88 -0.40 -11.29 14.52
CA ILE A 88 -1.16 -12.05 15.53
C ILE A 88 -1.73 -13.35 14.94
N ALA A 89 -2.23 -13.30 13.69
CA ALA A 89 -2.75 -14.48 13.01
C ALA A 89 -1.66 -15.51 12.66
N ILE A 90 -0.46 -15.07 12.31
CA ILE A 90 0.70 -15.94 12.06
C ILE A 90 1.17 -16.58 13.37
N ASP A 91 1.31 -15.80 14.44
CA ASP A 91 1.78 -16.27 15.75
C ASP A 91 0.84 -17.32 16.37
N SER A 92 -0.45 -17.28 16.00
CA SER A 92 -1.46 -18.25 16.43
C SER A 92 -1.67 -19.42 15.45
N CYS A 93 -1.02 -19.41 14.28
CA CYS A 93 -1.18 -20.44 13.26
C CYS A 93 -0.26 -21.65 13.49
N ASN A 94 -0.75 -22.85 13.21
CA ASN A 94 0.09 -24.04 13.17
C ASN A 94 0.90 -24.06 11.86
N VAL A 95 2.18 -24.43 11.92
CA VAL A 95 3.10 -24.42 10.77
C VAL A 95 2.65 -25.35 9.63
N LYS A 96 1.83 -26.35 9.94
CA LYS A 96 1.25 -27.29 8.95
C LYS A 96 -0.05 -26.80 8.31
N ASP A 97 -0.54 -25.62 8.68
CA ASP A 97 -1.78 -25.06 8.15
C ASP A 97 -1.54 -24.42 6.77
N ASP A 98 -2.31 -24.82 5.76
CA ASP A 98 -2.28 -24.23 4.43
C ASP A 98 -2.56 -22.71 4.46
N ARG A 99 -3.29 -22.25 5.48
CA ARG A 99 -3.57 -20.83 5.76
C ARG A 99 -2.32 -20.02 6.09
N LEU A 100 -1.26 -20.64 6.61
CA LEU A 100 0.00 -19.95 6.87
C LEU A 100 0.59 -19.37 5.58
N ASN A 101 0.48 -20.07 4.45
CA ASN A 101 0.97 -19.55 3.17
C ASN A 101 0.20 -18.32 2.69
N PHE A 102 -1.11 -18.29 2.94
CA PHE A 102 -1.94 -17.12 2.67
C PHE A 102 -1.52 -15.94 3.56
N LEU A 103 -1.41 -16.13 4.88
CA LEU A 103 -0.98 -15.08 5.80
C LEU A 103 0.42 -14.54 5.49
N LEU A 104 1.36 -15.41 5.11
CA LEU A 104 2.69 -15.01 4.65
C LEU A 104 2.67 -14.23 3.33
N THR A 105 1.71 -14.53 2.45
CA THR A 105 1.50 -13.77 1.21
C THR A 105 1.03 -12.36 1.53
N ILE A 106 0.04 -12.22 2.41
CA ILE A 106 -0.43 -10.92 2.89
C ILE A 106 0.70 -10.15 3.57
N HIS A 107 1.46 -10.79 4.48
CA HIS A 107 2.59 -10.15 5.14
C HIS A 107 3.60 -9.58 4.14
N LYS A 108 3.96 -10.34 3.08
CA LYS A 108 4.89 -9.86 2.05
C LYS A 108 4.31 -8.71 1.24
N TYR A 109 3.03 -8.77 0.89
CA TYR A 109 2.32 -7.67 0.23
C TYR A 109 2.44 -6.39 1.07
N GLN A 110 2.18 -6.47 2.37
CA GLN A 110 2.26 -5.32 3.26
C GLN A 110 3.67 -4.72 3.38
N GLN A 111 4.70 -5.57 3.49
CA GLN A 111 6.08 -5.12 3.49
C GLN A 111 6.39 -4.36 2.20
N ALA A 112 5.94 -4.86 1.05
CA ALA A 112 6.11 -4.18 -0.21
C ALA A 112 5.39 -2.82 -0.23
N MET A 113 4.13 -2.76 0.23
CA MET A 113 3.38 -1.50 0.29
C MET A 113 4.04 -0.47 1.21
N SER A 114 4.51 -0.88 2.39
CA SER A 114 5.24 0.00 3.32
C SER A 114 6.50 0.59 2.68
N VAL A 115 7.30 -0.24 1.98
CA VAL A 115 8.47 0.23 1.24
C VAL A 115 8.10 1.21 0.14
N ILE A 116 7.02 0.94 -0.59
CA ILE A 116 6.56 1.81 -1.68
C ILE A 116 6.06 3.15 -1.14
N VAL A 117 5.26 3.18 -0.06
CA VAL A 117 4.80 4.42 0.59
C VAL A 117 5.99 5.28 1.00
N LYS A 118 6.98 4.67 1.65
CA LYS A 118 8.21 5.34 2.07
C LYS A 118 8.95 5.94 0.87
N GLU A 119 9.13 5.17 -0.19
CA GLU A 119 9.83 5.63 -1.39
C GLU A 119 9.06 6.74 -2.13
N LEU A 120 7.72 6.69 -2.16
CA LEU A 120 6.89 7.78 -2.69
C LEU A 120 7.04 9.05 -1.86
N SER A 121 7.05 8.94 -0.53
CA SER A 121 7.21 10.09 0.37
C SER A 121 8.61 10.71 0.26
N GLU A 122 9.66 9.92 0.49
CA GLU A 122 11.04 10.42 0.61
C GLU A 122 11.65 10.83 -0.73
N ARG A 123 11.32 10.15 -1.84
CA ARG A 123 11.91 10.49 -3.15
C ARG A 123 11.03 11.40 -3.97
N VAL A 124 9.76 11.04 -4.13
CA VAL A 124 8.83 11.80 -5.00
C VAL A 124 8.30 13.02 -4.25
N GLY A 125 7.80 12.82 -3.03
CA GLY A 125 7.25 13.87 -2.19
C GLY A 125 8.27 14.98 -1.89
N GLU A 126 9.44 14.62 -1.37
CA GLU A 126 10.49 15.63 -1.11
C GLU A 126 10.94 16.38 -2.38
N SER A 127 11.00 15.70 -3.53
CA SER A 127 11.40 16.34 -4.79
C SER A 127 10.36 17.38 -5.24
N ILE A 128 9.07 17.05 -5.10
CA ILE A 128 7.95 17.96 -5.35
C ILE A 128 8.05 19.17 -4.42
N GLU A 129 8.15 18.95 -3.11
CA GLU A 129 8.22 20.04 -2.13
C GLU A 129 9.41 20.97 -2.37
N LYS A 130 10.61 20.41 -2.57
CA LYS A 130 11.83 21.20 -2.86
C LYS A 130 11.66 22.03 -4.13
N THR A 131 11.07 21.46 -5.18
CA THR A 131 10.87 22.17 -6.44
C THR A 131 9.85 23.30 -6.30
N LEU A 132 8.74 23.05 -5.59
CA LEU A 132 7.74 24.07 -5.31
C LEU A 132 8.31 25.20 -4.45
N ASP A 133 9.09 24.88 -3.42
CA ASP A 133 9.76 25.87 -2.58
C ASP A 133 10.68 26.79 -3.39
N LEU A 134 11.47 26.23 -4.31
CA LEU A 134 12.37 27.01 -5.17
C LEU A 134 11.57 27.90 -6.14
N LYS A 135 10.49 27.39 -6.72
CA LYS A 135 9.61 28.18 -7.61
C LYS A 135 8.91 29.31 -6.87
N ILE A 136 8.39 29.05 -5.66
CA ILE A 136 7.74 30.08 -4.82
C ILE A 136 8.73 31.20 -4.44
N ARG A 137 10.01 30.87 -4.24
CA ARG A 137 11.09 31.85 -4.03
C ARG A 137 11.51 32.61 -5.29
N GLY A 138 10.89 32.33 -6.45
CA GLY A 138 11.13 33.03 -7.71
C GLY A 138 12.12 32.36 -8.65
N ILE A 139 12.55 31.11 -8.39
CA ILE A 139 13.46 30.38 -9.29
C ILE A 139 12.65 29.61 -10.33
N CYS A 140 12.45 30.22 -11.50
CA CYS A 140 11.53 29.70 -12.53
C CYS A 140 12.04 28.48 -13.30
N ASN A 141 13.35 28.30 -13.43
CA ASN A 141 13.97 27.26 -14.27
C ASN A 141 14.20 25.91 -13.57
N VAL A 142 13.65 25.71 -12.36
CA VAL A 142 13.72 24.43 -11.65
C VAL A 142 12.55 23.54 -12.08
N THR A 143 12.83 22.25 -12.23
CA THR A 143 11.85 21.22 -12.57
C THR A 143 12.18 19.92 -11.86
N ILE A 144 11.27 18.96 -11.90
CA ILE A 144 11.44 17.63 -11.32
C ILE A 144 12.45 16.84 -12.14
N GLU A 145 13.36 16.17 -11.45
CA GLU A 145 14.37 15.34 -12.09
C GLU A 145 13.75 14.11 -12.78
N LYS A 146 14.28 13.73 -13.96
CA LYS A 146 13.74 12.61 -14.75
C LYS A 146 13.79 11.26 -14.02
N ASN A 147 14.80 11.05 -13.18
CA ASN A 147 14.93 9.87 -12.33
C ASN A 147 13.73 9.69 -11.39
N VAL A 148 13.17 10.77 -10.83
CA VAL A 148 11.99 10.76 -9.95
C VAL A 148 10.77 10.31 -10.73
N ILE A 149 10.59 10.81 -11.95
CA ILE A 149 9.48 10.42 -12.83
C ILE A 149 9.58 8.93 -13.19
N VAL A 150 10.77 8.46 -13.58
CA VAL A 150 11.01 7.04 -13.89
C VAL A 150 10.75 6.16 -12.68
N LYS A 151 11.21 6.60 -11.50
CA LYS A 151 11.01 5.87 -10.24
C LYS A 151 9.52 5.78 -9.88
N MET A 152 8.76 6.87 -10.01
CA MET A 152 7.31 6.88 -9.78
C MET A 152 6.60 5.90 -10.72
N ALA A 153 6.95 5.88 -12.00
CA ALA A 153 6.40 4.92 -12.96
C ALA A 153 6.75 3.44 -12.63
N GLN A 154 7.94 3.19 -12.07
CA GLN A 154 8.30 1.85 -11.57
C GLN A 154 7.46 1.47 -10.35
N LEU A 155 7.32 2.36 -9.37
CA LEU A 155 6.53 2.13 -8.16
C LEU A 155 5.06 1.87 -8.51
N ARG A 156 4.49 2.60 -9.48
CA ARG A 156 3.12 2.37 -9.97
C ARG A 156 2.90 0.95 -10.48
N LYS A 157 3.87 0.40 -11.23
CA LYS A 157 3.81 -0.97 -11.73
C LYS A 157 3.86 -1.99 -10.60
N GLU A 158 4.65 -1.73 -9.56
CA GLU A 158 4.71 -2.58 -8.37
C GLU A 158 3.40 -2.55 -7.58
N ILE A 159 2.79 -1.37 -7.40
CA ILE A 159 1.49 -1.21 -6.74
C ILE A 159 0.41 -1.99 -7.49
N SER A 160 0.46 -2.02 -8.83
CA SER A 160 -0.56 -2.65 -9.67
C SER A 160 -0.50 -4.18 -9.68
N LYS A 161 0.48 -4.80 -9.00
CA LYS A 161 0.59 -6.26 -8.94
C LYS A 161 -0.55 -6.86 -8.11
N PRO A 162 -1.17 -7.98 -8.55
CA PRO A 162 -2.16 -8.67 -7.73
C PRO A 162 -1.58 -9.10 -6.38
N ILE A 163 -2.36 -9.00 -5.30
CA ILE A 163 -1.94 -9.36 -3.93
C ILE A 163 -1.39 -10.81 -3.88
N MET A 164 -2.01 -11.73 -4.62
CA MET A 164 -1.59 -13.14 -4.63
C MET A 164 -0.25 -13.38 -5.33
N SER A 165 0.26 -12.41 -6.10
CA SER A 165 1.58 -12.52 -6.74
C SER A 165 2.76 -12.40 -5.77
N PHE A 166 2.49 -11.98 -4.53
CA PHE A 166 3.48 -11.87 -3.45
C PHE A 166 3.71 -13.21 -2.72
N GLY A 167 2.93 -14.24 -3.03
CA GLY A 167 3.03 -15.56 -2.44
C GLY A 167 4.23 -16.38 -2.91
N PRO A 168 4.49 -17.54 -2.30
CA PRO A 168 5.54 -18.44 -2.75
C PRO A 168 5.30 -18.83 -4.21
N ARG A 169 6.27 -18.51 -5.09
CA ARG A 169 6.31 -19.09 -6.43
C ARG A 169 6.48 -20.59 -6.26
N THR A 170 5.48 -21.38 -6.62
CA THR A 170 5.66 -22.81 -6.83
C THR A 170 6.76 -22.97 -7.86
N ARG A 171 7.98 -23.25 -7.40
CA ARG A 171 9.02 -23.77 -8.28
C ARG A 171 8.42 -25.07 -8.80
N LYS A 172 8.06 -25.11 -10.09
CA LYS A 172 7.86 -26.39 -10.76
C LYS A 172 9.19 -27.11 -10.61
N ILE A 173 9.22 -28.08 -9.70
CA ILE A 173 10.27 -29.08 -9.64
C ILE A 173 10.08 -29.85 -10.95
N ILE A 174 10.97 -29.59 -11.90
CA ILE A 174 11.09 -30.36 -13.15
C ILE A 174 11.82 -31.64 -12.80
#